data_AF-A0A3C0ZFB3-F1
#
_entry.id   AF-A0A3C0ZFB3-F1
#
_cell.length_a   1.000
_cell.length_b   1.000
_cell.length_c   1.000
_cell.angle_alpha   90.00
_cell.angle_beta   90.00
_cell.angle_gamma   90.00
#
_symmetry.space_group_name_H-M   'P 1'
#
loop_
_entity.id
_entity.type
_entity.pdbx_description
1 polymer ?
#
loop_
_entity_poly.entity_id
_entity_poly.type
_entity_poly.pdbx_seq_one_letter_code
_entity_poly.pdbx_strand_id
1 'polypeptide(L)'
;MEACKNDELALLLALKSSNHKAFEVLYYRYSPRLYRHILNLVKIPACAEEILQDVFQKLWERRGEIDPDKSFQSYLFTIAKHLVYDFFHKEIKNRNLKELIISISTSDYSHIEEE
;
A
#
# COMPACT_ATOMS: atom_id res chain seq x y z
N MET A 1 -14.27 1.92 -28.75
CA MET A 1 -13.93 1.56 -27.35
C MET A 1 -12.68 0.69 -27.27
N GLU A 2 -12.21 0.08 -28.38
CA GLU A 2 -10.97 -0.74 -28.41
C GLU A 2 -9.64 0.01 -28.21
N ALA A 3 -9.49 1.27 -28.63
CA ALA A 3 -8.18 1.94 -28.63
C ALA A 3 -7.54 2.05 -27.22
N CYS A 4 -8.36 2.32 -26.19
CA CYS A 4 -7.88 2.48 -24.82
C CYS A 4 -7.41 1.16 -24.17
N LYS A 5 -7.96 0.01 -24.58
CA LYS A 5 -7.52 -1.31 -24.09
C LYS A 5 -6.19 -1.72 -24.72
N ASN A 6 -6.00 -1.42 -26.01
CA ASN A 6 -4.77 -1.73 -26.72
C ASN A 6 -3.57 -0.94 -26.17
N ASP A 7 -3.79 0.32 -25.80
CA ASP A 7 -2.74 1.15 -25.16
C ASP A 7 -2.35 0.61 -23.78
N GLU A 8 -3.31 0.14 -22.98
CA GLU A 8 -3.01 -0.48 -21.68
C GLU A 8 -2.23 -1.78 -21.85
N LEU A 9 -2.67 -2.67 -22.75
CA LEU A 9 -1.97 -3.91 -23.03
C LEU A 9 -0.50 -3.66 -23.43
N ALA A 10 -0.26 -2.69 -24.33
CA ALA A 10 1.08 -2.31 -24.76
C ALA A 10 1.95 -1.81 -23.59
N LEU A 11 1.38 -1.00 -22.70
CA LEU A 11 2.08 -0.52 -21.50
C LEU A 11 2.40 -1.68 -20.55
N LEU A 12 1.50 -2.64 -20.36
CA LEU A 12 1.73 -3.80 -19.50
C LEU A 12 2.83 -4.70 -20.07
N LEU A 13 2.82 -4.97 -21.37
CA LEU A 13 3.88 -5.73 -22.02
C LEU A 13 5.25 -5.03 -21.89
N ALA A 14 5.29 -3.71 -22.11
CA ALA A 14 6.51 -2.93 -21.91
C ALA A 14 6.97 -2.92 -20.45
N LEU A 15 6.03 -2.87 -19.49
CA LEU A 15 6.34 -2.96 -18.06
C LEU A 15 6.98 -4.31 -17.70
N LYS A 16 6.52 -5.42 -18.28
CA LYS A 16 7.13 -6.75 -18.09
C LYS A 16 8.59 -6.77 -18.56
N SER A 17 8.91 -6.03 -19.62
CA SER A 17 10.28 -5.83 -20.12
C SER A 17 11.10 -4.82 -19.31
N SER A 18 10.66 -4.45 -18.09
CA SER A 18 11.31 -3.46 -17.21
C SER A 18 11.44 -2.07 -17.84
N ASN A 19 10.50 -1.67 -18.71
CA ASN A 19 10.49 -0.34 -19.28
C ASN A 19 9.99 0.70 -18.25
N HIS A 20 10.88 1.56 -17.79
CA HIS A 20 10.57 2.61 -16.82
C HIS A 20 9.53 3.62 -17.31
N LYS A 21 9.50 3.96 -18.61
CA LYS A 21 8.51 4.89 -19.16
C LYS A 21 7.10 4.31 -19.08
N ALA A 22 6.97 3.01 -19.33
CA ALA A 22 5.68 2.33 -19.21
C ALA A 22 5.18 2.35 -17.76
N PHE A 23 6.07 2.10 -16.80
CA PHE A 23 5.76 2.22 -15.37
C PHE A 23 5.31 3.63 -14.99
N GLU A 24 6.02 4.67 -15.44
CA GLU A 24 5.67 6.06 -15.16
C GLU A 24 4.27 6.43 -15.71
N VAL A 25 3.96 6.03 -16.94
CA VAL A 25 2.63 6.24 -17.53
C VAL A 25 1.54 5.54 -16.74
N LEU A 26 1.78 4.29 -16.32
CA LEU A 26 0.84 3.54 -15.48
C LEU A 26 0.70 4.17 -14.10
N TYR A 27 1.79 4.68 -13.52
CA TYR A 27 1.78 5.40 -12.26
C TYR A 27 0.86 6.61 -12.33
N TYR A 28 1.08 7.55 -13.26
CA TYR A 28 0.24 8.74 -13.39
C TYR A 28 -1.22 8.42 -13.72
N ARG A 29 -1.47 7.35 -14.48
CA ARG A 29 -2.83 6.92 -14.82
C ARG A 29 -3.62 6.41 -13.62
N TYR A 30 -2.97 5.62 -12.74
CA TYR A 30 -3.65 4.89 -11.68
C TYR A 30 -3.53 5.53 -10.29
N SER A 31 -2.44 6.25 -10.03
CA SER A 31 -2.15 6.82 -8.71
C SER A 31 -3.25 7.73 -8.15
N PRO A 32 -3.93 8.62 -8.91
CA PRO A 32 -4.91 9.53 -8.32
C PRO A 32 -6.18 8.83 -7.84
N ARG A 33 -6.60 7.75 -8.52
CA ARG A 33 -7.78 6.96 -8.13
C ARG A 33 -7.43 6.04 -6.97
N LEU A 34 -6.24 5.43 -7.03
CA LEU A 34 -5.77 4.51 -6.00
C LEU A 34 -5.50 5.26 -4.69
N TYR A 35 -4.85 6.42 -4.74
CA TYR A 35 -4.62 7.30 -3.59
C TYR A 35 -5.93 7.68 -2.89
N ARG A 36 -6.93 8.15 -3.66
CA ARG A 36 -8.25 8.49 -3.10
C ARG A 36 -8.91 7.28 -2.44
N HIS A 37 -8.76 6.09 -3.02
CA HIS A 37 -9.30 4.87 -2.42
C HIS A 37 -8.60 4.53 -1.11
N ILE A 38 -7.27 4.54 -1.09
CA ILE A 38 -6.46 4.27 0.11
C ILE A 38 -6.77 5.30 1.19
N LEU A 39 -6.75 6.60 0.86
CA LEU A 39 -7.06 7.69 1.78
C LEU A 39 -8.46 7.54 2.39
N ASN A 40 -9.44 7.09 1.61
CA ASN A 40 -10.77 6.82 2.12
C ASN A 40 -10.82 5.66 3.14
N LEU A 41 -9.85 4.74 3.10
CA LEU A 41 -9.75 3.64 4.05
C LEU A 41 -8.96 4.05 5.29
N VAL A 42 -7.75 4.60 5.13
CA VAL A 42 -6.83 4.89 6.24
C VAL A 42 -7.07 6.24 6.90
N LYS A 43 -7.75 7.17 6.23
CA LYS A 43 -8.10 8.53 6.71
C LYS A 43 -6.92 9.44 7.10
N ILE A 44 -5.69 9.00 6.89
CA ILE A 44 -4.46 9.73 7.21
C ILE A 44 -3.67 9.95 5.91
N PRO A 45 -3.47 11.21 5.45
CA PRO A 45 -2.79 11.50 4.19
C PRO A 45 -1.39 10.90 4.09
N ALA A 46 -0.55 11.05 5.12
CA ALA A 46 0.82 10.53 5.13
C ALA A 46 0.85 9.00 4.94
N CYS A 47 0.02 8.26 5.68
CA CYS A 47 -0.09 6.81 5.54
C CYS A 47 -0.64 6.40 4.16
N ALA A 48 -1.55 7.19 3.58
CA ALA A 48 -2.08 6.92 2.25
C ALA A 48 -1.01 7.08 1.16
N GLU A 49 -0.12 8.07 1.30
CA GLU A 49 1.02 8.27 0.41
C GLU A 49 2.04 7.13 0.52
N GLU A 50 2.38 6.73 1.75
CA GLU A 50 3.29 5.60 2.02
C GLU A 50 2.75 4.29 1.42
N ILE A 51 1.49 3.95 1.69
CA ILE A 51 0.86 2.75 1.13
C ILE A 51 0.81 2.82 -0.40
N LEU A 52 0.52 3.99 -0.98
CA LEU A 52 0.53 4.15 -2.43
C LEU A 52 1.91 3.85 -3.01
N GLN A 53 2.98 4.36 -2.39
CA GLN A 53 4.35 4.07 -2.80
C GLN A 53 4.64 2.57 -2.73
N ASP A 54 4.25 1.91 -1.63
CA ASP A 54 4.39 0.46 -1.46
C ASP A 54 3.65 -0.34 -2.53
N VAL A 55 2.46 0.09 -2.96
CA VAL A 55 1.73 -0.57 -4.05
C VAL A 55 2.56 -0.55 -5.33
N PHE A 56 3.09 0.62 -5.70
CA PHE A 56 3.85 0.78 -6.93
C PHE A 56 5.24 0.13 -6.85
N GLN A 57 5.84 0.06 -5.66
CA GLN A 57 7.03 -0.73 -5.42
C GLN A 57 6.75 -2.23 -5.64
N LYS A 58 5.69 -2.77 -5.03
CA LYS A 58 5.29 -4.18 -5.22
C LYS A 58 4.92 -4.48 -6.68
N LEU A 59 4.27 -3.55 -7.36
CA LEU A 59 4.00 -3.64 -8.79
C LEU A 59 5.31 -3.81 -9.57
N TRP A 60 6.31 -2.96 -9.30
CA TRP A 60 7.60 -3.03 -9.98
C TRP A 60 8.31 -4.35 -9.68
N GLU A 61 8.38 -4.77 -8.42
CA GLU A 61 9.02 -6.03 -8.01
C GLU A 61 8.38 -7.24 -8.72
N ARG A 62 7.04 -7.27 -8.82
CA ARG A 62 6.27 -8.38 -9.41
C ARG A 62 5.90 -8.17 -10.87
N ARG A 63 6.51 -7.20 -11.54
CA ARG A 63 6.15 -6.83 -12.93
C ARG A 63 6.17 -7.99 -13.91
N GLY A 64 7.07 -8.97 -13.73
CA GLY A 64 7.15 -10.15 -14.59
C GLY A 64 5.95 -11.11 -14.48
N GLU A 65 5.27 -11.09 -13.33
CA GLU A 65 4.12 -11.96 -13.03
C GLU A 65 2.79 -11.37 -13.50
N ILE A 66 2.79 -10.12 -14.00
CA ILE A 66 1.58 -9.45 -14.44
C ILE A 66 0.99 -10.22 -15.64
N ASP A 67 -0.29 -10.51 -15.53
CA ASP A 67 -1.11 -11.13 -16.56
C ASP A 67 -1.87 -10.04 -17.32
N PRO A 68 -1.48 -9.72 -18.58
CA PRO A 68 -2.10 -8.64 -19.36
C PRO A 68 -3.56 -8.90 -19.75
N ASP A 69 -4.02 -10.15 -19.69
CA ASP A 69 -5.39 -10.53 -20.05
C ASP A 69 -6.38 -10.25 -18.90
N LYS A 70 -5.86 -10.00 -17.69
CA LYS A 70 -6.65 -9.65 -16.50
C LYS A 70 -6.72 -8.14 -16.30
N SER A 71 -7.72 -7.70 -15.53
CA SER A 71 -7.86 -6.28 -15.18
C SER A 71 -6.69 -5.81 -14.31
N PHE A 72 -5.83 -4.97 -14.90
CA PHE A 72 -4.72 -4.35 -14.20
C PHE A 72 -5.18 -3.45 -13.05
N GLN A 73 -6.30 -2.75 -13.24
CA GLN A 73 -6.93 -1.97 -12.18
C GLN A 73 -7.28 -2.86 -10.98
N SER A 74 -7.97 -3.98 -11.19
CA SER A 74 -8.33 -4.90 -10.10
C SER A 74 -7.09 -5.46 -9.38
N TYR A 75 -6.02 -5.73 -10.13
CA TYR A 75 -4.75 -6.16 -9.55
C TYR A 75 -4.16 -5.10 -8.60
N LEU A 76 -4.05 -3.84 -9.02
CA LEU A 76 -3.55 -2.75 -8.18
C LEU A 76 -4.40 -2.52 -6.92
N PHE A 77 -5.73 -2.54 -7.06
CA PHE A 77 -6.63 -2.37 -5.92
C PHE A 77 -6.54 -3.54 -4.93
N THR A 78 -6.26 -4.74 -5.42
CA THR A 78 -6.03 -5.91 -4.56
C THR A 78 -4.75 -5.74 -3.73
N ILE A 79 -3.65 -5.29 -4.35
CA ILE A 79 -2.40 -4.99 -3.63
C ILE A 79 -2.63 -3.91 -2.58
N ALA A 80 -3.28 -2.80 -2.97
CA ALA A 80 -3.58 -1.69 -2.06
C ALA A 80 -4.42 -2.15 -0.86
N LYS A 81 -5.46 -2.96 -1.10
CA LYS A 81 -6.32 -3.50 -0.04
C LYS A 81 -5.54 -4.36 0.95
N HIS A 82 -4.67 -5.24 0.46
CA HIS A 82 -3.82 -6.05 1.34
C HIS A 82 -2.87 -5.18 2.17
N LEU A 83 -2.22 -4.19 1.55
CA LEU A 83 -1.33 -3.28 2.27
C LEU A 83 -2.07 -2.44 3.33
N VAL A 84 -3.29 -2.00 3.04
CA VAL A 84 -4.13 -1.30 4.02
C VAL A 84 -4.47 -2.21 5.21
N TYR A 85 -4.80 -3.48 4.97
CA TYR A 85 -5.04 -4.43 6.07
C TYR A 85 -3.77 -4.70 6.89
N ASP A 86 -2.64 -4.88 6.22
CA ASP A 86 -1.33 -5.06 6.87
C ASP A 86 -0.98 -3.85 7.73
N PHE A 87 -1.23 -2.64 7.23
CA PHE A 87 -1.08 -1.39 7.98
C PHE A 87 -1.94 -1.42 9.25
N PHE A 88 -3.23 -1.69 9.15
CA PHE A 88 -4.10 -1.75 10.33
C PHE A 88 -3.68 -2.84 11.33
N HIS A 89 -3.25 -4.01 10.85
CA HIS A 89 -2.76 -5.09 11.71
C HIS A 89 -1.50 -4.66 12.47
N LYS A 90 -0.57 -3.98 11.80
CA LYS A 90 0.63 -3.42 12.43
C LYS A 90 0.28 -2.37 13.47
N GLU A 91 -0.63 -1.44 13.16
CA GLU A 91 -1.02 -0.38 14.09
C GLU A 91 -1.74 -0.91 15.34
N ILE A 92 -2.62 -1.90 15.19
CA ILE A 92 -3.26 -2.58 16.32
C ILE A 92 -2.20 -3.25 17.20
N LYS A 93 -1.25 -3.97 16.59
CA LYS A 93 -0.15 -4.62 17.33
C LYS A 93 0.72 -3.59 18.06
N ASN A 94 1.09 -2.50 17.39
CA ASN A 94 1.88 -1.42 17.96
C ASN A 94 1.17 -0.78 19.15
N ARG A 95 -0.14 -0.57 19.06
CA ARG A 95 -0.94 -0.05 20.17
C ARG A 95 -0.92 -1.01 21.37
N ASN A 96 -1.20 -2.29 21.16
CA ASN A 96 -1.20 -3.28 22.24
C ASN A 96 0.16 -3.37 22.94
N LEU A 97 1.26 -3.29 22.17
CA LEU A 97 2.62 -3.25 22.70
C LEU A 97 2.87 -1.99 23.55
N LYS A 98 2.42 -0.82 23.09
CA LYS A 98 2.53 0.44 23.85
C LYS A 98 1.76 0.36 25.17
N GLU A 99 0.53 -0.17 25.15
CA GLU A 99 -0.29 -0.36 26.35
C GLU A 99 0.40 -1.30 27.36
N LEU A 100 0.99 -2.42 26.90
CA LEU A 100 1.74 -3.34 27.75
C LEU A 100 2.97 -2.67 28.39
N ILE A 101 3.77 -1.94 27.61
CA ILE A 101 4.96 -1.25 28.11
C ILE A 101 4.56 -0.24 29.20
N ILE A 102 3.52 0.55 28.97
CA ILE A 102 3.01 1.52 29.96
C ILE A 102 2.62 0.78 31.24
N SER A 103 1.87 -0.32 31.14
CA SER A 103 1.40 -1.08 32.31
C SER A 103 2.55 -1.63 33.17
N ILE A 104 3.60 -2.17 32.52
CA ILE A 104 4.78 -2.69 33.20
C ILE A 104 5.52 -1.54 33.88
N SER A 105 5.80 -0.48 33.14
CA SER A 105 6.51 0.68 33.68
C SER A 105 5.79 1.29 34.87
N THR A 106 4.46 1.43 34.84
CA THR A 106 3.69 1.96 35.97
C THR A 106 3.66 1.05 37.20
N SER A 107 3.79 -0.26 37.03
CA SER A 107 3.81 -1.22 38.14
C SER A 107 5.09 -1.13 38.97
N ASP A 108 6.18 -0.63 38.41
CA ASP A 108 7.47 -0.46 39.09
C ASP A 108 7.58 0.87 39.86
N TYR A 109 6.66 1.83 39.66
CA TYR A 109 6.66 3.13 40.35
C TYR A 109 5.88 3.13 41.68
N SER A 110 5.09 2.11 42.01
CA SER A 110 4.28 2.07 43.24
C SER A 110 5.07 1.75 44.52
N HIS A 111 6.40 1.88 44.51
CA HIS A 111 7.28 1.46 45.62
C HIS A 111 8.23 2.56 46.14
N ILE A 112 8.04 3.83 45.76
CA ILE A 112 8.91 4.94 46.19
C ILE A 112 8.25 5.84 47.26
N GLU A 113 6.94 5.70 47.51
CA GLU A 113 6.21 6.52 48.50
C GLU A 113 5.79 5.71 49.75
N GLU A 114 6.72 5.00 50.41
CA GLU A 114 6.51 4.57 51.80
C GLU A 114 7.84 4.71 52.57
N GLU A 115 8.09 5.92 53.11
CA GLU A 115 9.00 6.19 54.24
C GLU A 115 8.27 7.02 55.31
#